data_AF-A0A3N9NAT9-F1
#
_entry.id   AF-A0A3N9NAT9-F1
#
_cell.length_a   1.000
_cell.length_b   1.000
_cell.length_c   1.000
_cell.angle_alpha   90.00
_cell.angle_beta   90.00
_cell.angle_gamma   90.00
#
_symmetry.space_group_name_H-M   'P 1'
#
loop_
_entity.id
_entity.type
_entity.pdbx_description
1 polymer ?
#
loop_
_entity_poly.entity_id
_entity_poly.type
_entity_poly.pdbx_seq_one_letter_code
_entity_poly.pdbx_strand_id
1 'polypeptide(L)'
;MRIKIFFLCSLFLLTAACEKDENLSKQPHDVTRPRQSDRKPNGGLLRFTLGDKPLHDSFFEAQFTPRGEVFELDNLQLYNYNLDSDKYPQVLINVNHKESDVSRWVNQSLPIEILAFTAAPNTPALKSSNGTIKITKVTNRNIEGTFSGELFNPKASKTFAIRGEFRAVLRINI
;
A
#
# COMPACT_ATOMS: atom_id res chain seq x y z
N MET A 1 -20.05 -55.99 19.74
CA MET A 1 -20.57 -54.69 20.23
C MET A 1 -19.50 -53.63 20.53
N ARG A 2 -18.26 -53.73 20.01
CA ARG A 2 -17.15 -52.79 20.35
C ARG A 2 -16.88 -51.70 19.30
N ILE A 3 -17.35 -51.89 18.06
CA ILE A 3 -17.12 -50.95 16.94
C ILE A 3 -18.00 -49.69 17.01
N LYS A 4 -19.20 -49.78 17.62
CA LYS A 4 -20.13 -48.65 17.71
C LYS A 4 -19.74 -47.59 18.74
N ILE A 5 -18.92 -47.94 19.74
CA ILE A 5 -18.45 -47.01 20.78
C ILE A 5 -17.29 -46.14 20.26
N PHE A 6 -16.45 -46.70 19.39
CA PHE A 6 -15.30 -45.99 18.82
C PHE A 6 -15.73 -44.81 17.93
N PHE A 7 -16.81 -44.98 17.16
CA PHE A 7 -17.38 -43.90 16.33
C PHE A 7 -18.12 -42.83 17.14
N LEU A 8 -18.60 -43.15 18.34
CA LEU A 8 -19.28 -42.17 19.20
C LEU A 8 -18.25 -41.23 19.87
N CYS A 9 -17.08 -41.74 20.24
CA CYS A 9 -16.00 -40.92 20.81
C CYS A 9 -15.30 -40.04 19.76
N SER A 10 -15.15 -40.48 18.51
CA SER A 10 -14.56 -39.65 17.46
C SER A 10 -15.46 -38.48 17.04
N LEU A 11 -16.79 -38.65 17.10
CA LEU A 11 -17.74 -37.57 16.81
C LEU A 11 -17.70 -36.46 17.88
N PHE A 12 -17.48 -36.82 19.15
CA PHE A 12 -17.36 -35.85 20.24
C PHE A 12 -16.04 -35.04 20.18
N LEU A 13 -14.96 -35.65 19.66
CA LEU A 13 -13.68 -34.98 19.45
C LEU A 13 -13.70 -34.01 18.25
N LEU A 14 -14.57 -34.23 17.27
CA LEU A 14 -14.73 -33.35 16.11
C LEU A 14 -15.55 -32.08 16.41
N THR A 15 -16.42 -32.09 17.42
CA THR A 15 -17.21 -30.90 17.80
C THR A 15 -16.50 -29.99 18.82
N ALA A 16 -15.47 -30.48 19.50
CA ALA A 16 -14.68 -29.69 20.46
C ALA A 16 -13.58 -28.83 19.82
N ALA A 17 -13.28 -29.02 18.53
CA ALA A 17 -12.19 -28.32 17.85
C ALA A 17 -12.61 -27.04 17.10
N CYS A 18 -13.86 -26.59 17.24
CA CYS A 18 -14.32 -25.28 16.77
C CYS A 18 -14.45 -24.31 17.94
N GLU A 19 -13.35 -24.07 18.66
CA GLU A 19 -13.24 -22.87 19.49
C GLU A 19 -13.08 -21.68 18.52
N LYS A 20 -14.21 -21.00 18.29
CA LYS A 20 -14.23 -19.73 17.58
C LYS A 20 -13.46 -18.75 18.47
N ASP A 21 -12.28 -18.36 18.03
CA ASP A 21 -11.37 -17.49 18.76
C ASP A 21 -12.03 -16.09 18.93
N GLU A 22 -12.80 -15.92 20.01
CA GLU A 22 -13.50 -14.67 20.33
C GLU A 22 -12.54 -13.49 20.60
N ASN A 23 -11.23 -13.75 20.66
CA ASN A 23 -10.22 -12.71 20.84
C ASN A 23 -9.91 -11.90 19.57
N LEU A 24 -10.35 -12.34 18.38
CA LEU A 24 -10.22 -11.53 17.15
C LEU A 24 -11.17 -10.32 17.12
N SER A 25 -12.23 -10.32 17.94
CA SER A 25 -13.23 -9.24 17.99
C SER A 25 -12.89 -8.13 19.01
N LYS A 26 -11.87 -8.35 19.85
CA LYS A 26 -11.51 -7.46 20.97
C LYS A 26 -10.12 -6.85 20.84
N GLN A 27 -9.54 -6.77 19.64
CA GLN A 27 -8.46 -5.81 19.47
C GLN A 27 -9.10 -4.42 19.52
N PRO A 28 -8.77 -3.58 20.52
CA PRO A 28 -9.19 -2.19 20.44
C PRO A 28 -8.60 -1.66 19.14
N HIS A 29 -9.48 -1.19 18.23
CA HIS A 29 -9.09 -0.29 17.15
C HIS A 29 -8.54 0.97 17.80
N ASP A 30 -7.30 0.89 18.28
CA ASP A 30 -6.54 2.05 18.67
C ASP A 30 -6.07 2.71 17.37
N VAL A 31 -7.01 3.40 16.71
CA VAL A 31 -6.76 4.25 15.54
C VAL A 31 -6.02 5.53 15.95
N THR A 32 -5.54 5.62 17.19
CA THR A 32 -4.71 6.72 17.64
C THR A 32 -3.35 6.57 16.97
N ARG A 33 -3.29 7.05 15.73
CA ARG A 33 -2.06 7.27 14.98
C ARG A 33 -1.06 7.87 15.96
N PRO A 34 0.11 7.24 16.23
CA PRO A 34 1.13 7.97 16.92
C PRO A 34 1.32 9.26 16.12
N ARG A 35 1.15 10.41 16.78
CA ARG A 35 1.48 11.73 16.21
C ARG A 35 3.00 11.77 15.99
N GLN A 36 3.50 10.97 15.07
CA GLN A 36 4.83 11.11 14.54
C GLN A 36 4.79 12.38 13.69
N SER A 37 5.49 13.41 14.16
CA SER A 37 5.69 14.62 13.38
C SER A 37 6.37 14.26 12.06
N ASP A 38 5.81 14.68 10.93
CA ASP A 38 6.37 14.47 9.58
C ASP A 38 7.79 15.02 9.42
N ARG A 39 8.23 15.87 10.35
CA ARG A 39 9.61 16.36 10.41
C ARG A 39 10.64 15.27 10.69
N LYS A 40 10.21 14.04 10.99
CA LYS A 40 11.10 12.91 11.29
C LYS A 40 10.93 11.81 10.24
N PRO A 41 12.04 11.30 9.65
CA PRO A 41 12.00 10.14 8.78
C PRO A 41 11.28 8.96 9.43
N ASN A 42 10.43 8.25 8.69
CA ASN A 42 9.77 7.02 9.15
C ASN A 42 10.57 5.75 8.81
N GLY A 43 11.72 5.90 8.13
CA GLY A 43 12.51 4.80 7.59
C GLY A 43 12.17 4.45 6.13
N GLY A 44 11.15 5.12 5.57
CA GLY A 44 10.84 5.12 4.16
C GLY A 44 11.78 5.99 3.35
N LEU A 45 11.75 5.79 2.04
CA LEU A 45 12.55 6.51 1.06
C LEU A 45 11.76 6.55 -0.25
N LEU A 46 11.68 7.72 -0.86
CA LEU A 46 11.22 7.90 -2.22
C LEU A 46 12.29 8.68 -2.98
N ARG A 47 12.73 8.19 -4.13
CA ARG A 47 13.65 8.90 -5.03
C ARG A 47 13.12 8.80 -6.44
N PHE A 48 12.89 9.93 -7.10
CA PHE A 48 12.32 9.92 -8.44
C PHE A 48 12.75 11.13 -9.26
N THR A 49 12.55 11.04 -10.56
CA THR A 49 12.71 12.16 -11.48
C THR A 49 11.35 12.57 -12.02
N LEU A 50 11.10 13.88 -12.10
CA LEU A 50 9.92 14.45 -12.74
C LEU A 50 10.36 15.46 -13.79
N GLY A 51 10.20 15.14 -15.08
CA GLY A 51 10.67 16.02 -16.16
C GLY A 51 12.13 16.42 -15.98
N ASP A 52 12.99 15.43 -15.75
CA ASP A 52 14.44 15.53 -15.50
C ASP A 52 14.88 16.21 -14.19
N LYS A 53 13.93 16.62 -13.33
CA LYS A 53 14.25 17.14 -12.00
C LYS A 53 14.29 16.01 -10.97
N PRO A 54 15.44 15.75 -10.32
CA PRO A 54 15.50 14.75 -9.25
C PRO A 54 14.82 15.29 -7.99
N LEU A 55 14.00 14.44 -7.40
CA LEU A 55 13.25 14.68 -6.17
C LEU A 55 13.48 13.49 -5.22
N HIS A 56 13.49 13.76 -3.93
CA HIS A 56 13.61 12.72 -2.92
C HIS A 56 12.86 13.07 -1.65
N ASP A 57 12.48 12.03 -0.92
CA ASP A 57 11.79 12.11 0.36
C ASP A 57 12.26 10.99 1.28
N SER A 58 12.38 11.30 2.57
CA SER A 58 12.71 10.33 3.63
C SER A 58 11.45 9.84 4.38
N PHE A 59 10.28 10.18 3.85
CA PHE A 59 8.99 9.74 4.33
C PHE A 59 8.22 9.09 3.17
N PHE A 60 7.97 7.79 3.25
CA PHE A 60 7.15 7.09 2.27
C PHE A 60 6.47 5.89 2.92
N GLU A 61 5.17 5.73 2.67
CA GLU A 61 4.32 4.77 3.35
C GLU A 61 3.59 3.88 2.36
N ALA A 62 3.33 2.66 2.79
CA ALA A 62 2.52 1.68 2.10
C ALA A 62 1.33 1.35 2.98
N GLN A 63 0.12 1.48 2.43
CA GLN A 63 -1.11 1.04 3.07
C GLN A 63 -1.76 0.00 2.18
N PHE A 64 -1.88 -1.22 2.70
CA PHE A 64 -2.53 -2.30 2.01
C PHE A 64 -3.95 -2.47 2.54
N THR A 65 -4.92 -2.44 1.62
CA THR A 65 -6.33 -2.68 1.91
C THR A 65 -6.74 -3.92 1.13
N PRO A 66 -6.95 -5.07 1.79
CA PRO A 66 -7.41 -6.26 1.12
C PRO A 66 -8.82 -6.04 0.58
N ARG A 67 -9.20 -6.80 -0.45
CA ARG A 67 -10.59 -6.81 -0.91
C ARG A 67 -11.53 -7.17 0.24
N GLY A 68 -12.68 -6.52 0.28
CA GLY A 68 -13.70 -6.73 1.30
C GLY A 68 -15.08 -6.63 0.67
N GLU A 69 -16.12 -6.44 1.48
CA GLU A 69 -17.49 -6.25 0.97
C GLU A 69 -17.62 -5.01 0.07
N VAL A 70 -16.74 -4.02 0.27
CA VAL A 70 -16.79 -2.71 -0.41
C VAL A 70 -15.80 -2.62 -1.58
N PHE A 71 -14.70 -3.39 -1.57
CA PHE A 71 -13.64 -3.29 -2.57
C PHE A 71 -13.60 -4.52 -3.47
N GLU A 72 -13.68 -4.30 -4.78
CA GLU A 72 -13.62 -5.37 -5.79
C GLU A 72 -12.21 -5.98 -5.96
N LEU A 73 -11.18 -5.21 -5.62
CA LEU A 73 -9.76 -5.53 -5.81
C LEU A 73 -8.98 -5.26 -4.52
N ASP A 74 -7.88 -5.97 -4.33
CA ASP A 74 -6.89 -5.59 -3.33
C ASP A 74 -6.20 -4.31 -3.78
N ASN A 75 -6.05 -3.36 -2.84
CA ASN A 75 -5.52 -2.03 -3.12
C ASN A 75 -4.29 -1.76 -2.26
N LEU A 76 -3.15 -1.56 -2.91
CA LEU A 76 -1.94 -1.04 -2.28
C LEU A 76 -1.79 0.43 -2.65
N GLN A 77 -1.77 1.29 -1.63
CA GLN A 77 -1.50 2.72 -1.79
C GLN A 77 -0.10 3.02 -1.28
N LEU A 78 0.71 3.67 -2.09
CA LEU A 78 2.03 4.17 -1.70
C LEU A 78 2.02 5.70 -1.73
N TYR A 79 2.42 6.38 -0.65
CA TYR A 79 2.33 7.83 -0.58
C TYR A 79 3.38 8.51 0.32
N ASN A 80 3.72 9.76 -0.01
CA ASN A 80 4.57 10.66 0.79
C ASN A 80 3.88 11.98 1.16
N TYR A 81 2.57 11.99 1.42
CA TYR A 81 1.88 13.21 1.84
C TYR A 81 1.26 13.08 3.23
N ASN A 82 1.44 14.13 4.04
CA ASN A 82 0.56 14.43 5.17
C ASN A 82 -0.38 15.54 4.70
N LEU A 83 -1.67 15.40 5.04
CA LEU A 83 -2.69 16.43 4.83
C LEU A 83 -2.33 17.78 5.46
N ASP A 84 -1.44 17.79 6.47
CA ASP A 84 -0.98 18.98 7.18
C ASP A 84 0.37 19.56 6.67
N SER A 85 0.95 19.03 5.59
CA SER A 85 2.28 19.45 5.11
C SER A 85 2.36 19.74 3.61
N ASP A 86 2.69 20.99 3.30
CA ASP A 86 2.92 21.49 1.93
C ASP A 86 4.34 21.20 1.42
N LYS A 87 5.20 20.56 2.24
CA LYS A 87 6.63 20.42 1.95
C LYS A 87 6.96 19.31 0.97
N TYR A 88 6.11 18.30 0.88
CA TYR A 88 6.45 17.07 0.17
C TYR A 88 5.98 17.15 -1.28
N PRO A 89 6.74 16.59 -2.22
CA PRO A 89 6.23 16.37 -3.56
C PRO A 89 5.14 15.29 -3.42
N GLN A 90 3.90 15.69 -3.13
CA GLN A 90 2.84 14.77 -2.75
C GLN A 90 2.63 13.80 -3.93
N VAL A 91 3.03 12.54 -3.75
CA VAL A 91 2.88 11.46 -4.71
C VAL A 91 2.00 10.41 -4.05
N LEU A 92 1.03 9.92 -4.81
CA LEU A 92 0.19 8.77 -4.49
C LEU A 92 0.26 7.79 -5.65
N ILE A 93 0.65 6.55 -5.37
CA ILE A 93 0.66 5.45 -6.31
C ILE A 93 -0.38 4.43 -5.85
N ASN A 94 -1.38 4.18 -6.69
CA ASN A 94 -2.36 3.14 -6.45
C ASN A 94 -2.03 1.91 -7.30
N VAL A 95 -1.98 0.74 -6.65
CA VAL A 95 -1.88 -0.57 -7.29
C VAL A 95 -3.14 -1.34 -6.97
N ASN A 96 -3.95 -1.64 -7.98
CA ASN A 96 -5.14 -2.46 -7.84
C ASN A 96 -4.87 -3.83 -8.46
N HIS A 97 -4.96 -4.89 -7.67
CA HIS A 97 -4.60 -6.24 -8.13
C HIS A 97 -5.47 -7.32 -7.46
N LYS A 98 -5.69 -8.45 -8.15
CA LYS A 98 -6.51 -9.57 -7.67
C LYS A 98 -5.65 -10.63 -6.95
N GLU A 99 -4.88 -10.23 -5.95
CA GLU A 99 -4.07 -11.13 -5.13
C GLU A 99 -3.80 -10.46 -3.78
N SER A 100 -4.26 -11.07 -2.69
CA SER A 100 -4.22 -10.45 -1.35
C SER A 100 -2.85 -10.56 -0.68
N ASP A 101 -1.97 -11.46 -1.13
CA ASP A 101 -0.61 -11.55 -0.61
C ASP A 101 0.37 -10.72 -1.47
N VAL A 102 0.73 -9.54 -0.97
CA VAL A 102 1.69 -8.63 -1.63
C VAL A 102 3.06 -9.28 -1.87
N SER A 103 3.44 -10.29 -1.08
CA SER A 103 4.70 -11.01 -1.28
C SER A 103 4.73 -11.76 -2.60
N ARG A 104 3.56 -12.15 -3.13
CA ARG A 104 3.43 -12.81 -4.44
C ARG A 104 3.56 -11.83 -5.60
N TRP A 105 3.43 -10.53 -5.36
CA TRP A 105 3.55 -9.49 -6.39
C TRP A 105 5.01 -9.20 -6.75
N VAL A 106 5.96 -9.73 -5.97
CA VAL A 106 7.39 -9.54 -6.17
C VAL A 106 7.81 -9.98 -7.57
N ASN A 107 8.62 -9.15 -8.22
CA ASN A 107 9.12 -9.27 -9.59
C ASN A 107 8.05 -9.24 -10.70
N GLN A 108 6.78 -9.03 -10.37
CA GLN A 108 5.73 -8.77 -11.36
C GLN A 108 5.74 -7.29 -11.76
N SER A 109 5.45 -7.02 -13.03
CA SER A 109 5.19 -5.66 -13.51
C SER A 109 3.70 -5.40 -13.42
N LEU A 110 3.27 -4.58 -12.46
CA LEU A 110 1.87 -4.29 -12.22
C LEU A 110 1.51 -2.90 -12.76
N PRO A 111 0.32 -2.73 -13.35
CA PRO A 111 -0.17 -1.41 -13.73
C PRO A 111 -0.46 -0.58 -12.49
N ILE A 112 -0.17 0.73 -12.56
CA ILE A 112 -0.43 1.67 -11.48
C ILE A 112 -1.08 2.95 -11.99
N GLU A 113 -1.81 3.60 -11.10
CA GLU A 113 -2.20 5.01 -11.24
C GLU A 113 -1.28 5.86 -10.37
N ILE A 114 -0.60 6.84 -10.97
CA ILE A 114 0.19 7.83 -10.23
C ILE A 114 -0.54 9.16 -10.22
N LEU A 115 -0.69 9.72 -9.03
CA LEU A 115 -1.14 11.07 -8.78
C LEU A 115 0.04 11.84 -8.18
N ALA A 116 0.48 12.91 -8.83
CA ALA A 116 1.57 13.76 -8.34
C ALA A 116 1.08 15.21 -8.23
N PHE A 117 1.11 15.78 -7.05
CA PHE A 117 0.75 17.18 -6.82
C PHE A 117 1.96 18.08 -7.05
N THR A 118 1.72 19.23 -7.67
CA THR A 118 2.75 20.24 -7.83
C THR A 118 2.69 21.23 -6.67
N ALA A 119 3.83 21.75 -6.22
CA ALA A 119 3.90 22.76 -5.14
C ALA A 119 3.23 24.11 -5.47
N ALA A 120 2.72 24.31 -6.69
CA ALA A 120 2.06 25.53 -7.10
C ALA A 120 0.58 25.56 -6.61
N PRO A 121 0.15 26.59 -5.86
CA PRO A 121 -1.23 26.73 -5.40
C PRO A 121 -2.24 26.61 -6.55
N ASN A 122 -3.38 25.95 -6.31
CA ASN A 122 -4.49 25.81 -7.28
C ASN A 122 -4.12 25.09 -8.59
N THR A 123 -3.09 24.25 -8.58
CA THR A 123 -2.73 23.40 -9.72
C THR A 123 -3.30 22.00 -9.49
N PRO A 124 -4.11 21.46 -10.43
CA PRO A 124 -4.63 20.11 -10.29
C PRO A 124 -3.47 19.10 -10.26
N ALA A 125 -3.65 18.01 -9.53
CA ALA A 125 -2.70 16.90 -9.52
C ALA A 125 -2.47 16.39 -10.95
N LEU A 126 -1.20 16.12 -11.27
CA LEU A 126 -0.83 15.43 -12.49
C LEU A 126 -1.24 13.97 -12.34
N LYS A 127 -1.92 13.44 -13.37
CA LYS A 127 -2.37 12.05 -13.40
C LYS A 127 -1.56 11.25 -14.40
N SER A 128 -1.26 10.00 -14.07
CA SER A 128 -0.58 9.12 -15.01
C SER A 128 -1.55 8.53 -16.03
N SER A 129 -1.16 8.52 -17.30
CA SER A 129 -1.92 7.80 -18.34
C SER A 129 -1.57 6.30 -18.37
N ASN A 130 -0.30 5.94 -18.12
CA ASN A 130 0.21 4.56 -18.18
C ASN A 130 1.39 4.34 -17.23
N GLY A 131 1.13 4.03 -15.96
CA GLY A 131 2.18 3.72 -14.99
C GLY A 131 2.43 2.23 -14.82
N THR A 132 3.67 1.87 -14.47
CA THR A 132 4.06 0.53 -14.04
C THR A 132 4.86 0.55 -12.74
N ILE A 133 4.66 -0.47 -11.91
CA ILE A 133 5.47 -0.74 -10.70
C ILE A 133 6.05 -2.14 -10.75
N LYS A 134 7.25 -2.29 -10.20
CA LYS A 134 7.87 -3.57 -9.92
C LYS A 134 8.29 -3.60 -8.46
N ILE A 135 7.63 -4.45 -7.69
CA ILE A 135 8.03 -4.72 -6.29
C ILE A 135 9.23 -5.66 -6.33
N THR A 136 10.32 -5.27 -5.69
CA THR A 136 11.56 -6.07 -5.63
C THR A 136 11.69 -6.83 -4.33
N LYS A 137 11.10 -6.31 -3.25
CA LYS A 137 11.19 -6.93 -1.92
C LYS A 137 9.99 -6.57 -1.06
N VAL A 138 9.48 -7.55 -0.32
CA VAL A 138 8.49 -7.37 0.74
C VAL A 138 9.06 -7.94 2.02
N THR A 139 8.91 -7.20 3.11
CA THR A 139 9.28 -7.60 4.47
C THR A 139 8.13 -7.29 5.42
N ASN A 140 8.20 -7.74 6.66
CA ASN A 140 7.18 -7.47 7.66
C ASN A 140 6.98 -5.97 7.96
N ARG A 141 7.93 -5.11 7.56
CA ARG A 141 7.88 -3.67 7.83
C ARG A 141 7.88 -2.79 6.60
N ASN A 142 8.40 -3.28 5.47
CA ASN A 142 8.65 -2.45 4.30
C ASN A 142 8.32 -3.18 2.99
N ILE A 143 7.91 -2.41 1.99
CA ILE A 143 7.84 -2.78 0.58
C ILE A 143 8.87 -1.95 -0.18
N GLU A 144 9.71 -2.59 -0.99
CA GLU A 144 10.70 -1.93 -1.84
C GLU A 144 10.42 -2.21 -3.31
N GLY A 145 10.74 -1.26 -4.17
CA GLY A 145 10.54 -1.43 -5.60
C GLY A 145 10.92 -0.23 -6.44
N THR A 146 10.55 -0.32 -7.71
CA THR A 146 10.74 0.72 -8.72
C THR A 146 9.42 1.00 -9.41
N PHE A 147 9.22 2.23 -9.89
CA PHE A 147 8.06 2.61 -10.68
C PHE A 147 8.46 3.51 -11.84
N SER A 148 7.61 3.52 -12.86
CA SER A 148 7.75 4.41 -14.01
C SER A 148 6.40 4.75 -14.60
N GLY A 149 6.31 5.86 -15.32
CA GLY A 149 5.10 6.23 -16.04
C GLY A 149 5.22 7.59 -16.72
N GLU A 150 4.09 8.07 -17.20
CA GLU A 150 3.94 9.35 -17.86
C GLU A 150 2.81 10.14 -17.22
N LEU A 151 3.12 11.33 -16.73
CA LEU A 151 2.18 12.25 -16.08
C LEU A 151 1.72 13.30 -17.08
N PHE A 152 0.41 13.47 -17.23
CA PHE A 152 -0.18 14.47 -18.10
C PHE A 152 -0.58 15.72 -17.32
N ASN A 153 -0.10 16.89 -17.78
CA ASN A 153 -0.54 18.20 -17.31
C ASN A 153 -1.58 18.78 -18.28
N PRO A 154 -2.87 18.81 -17.90
CA PRO A 154 -3.93 19.29 -18.79
C PRO A 154 -3.86 20.79 -19.06
N LYS A 155 -3.32 21.60 -18.13
CA LYS A 155 -3.19 23.05 -18.31
C LYS A 155 -2.10 23.42 -19.32
N ALA A 156 -1.00 22.65 -19.31
CA ALA A 156 0.14 22.89 -20.18
C ALA A 156 0.09 22.07 -21.48
N SER A 157 -0.85 21.13 -21.60
CA SER A 157 -0.89 20.11 -22.66
C SER A 157 0.46 19.41 -22.84
N LYS A 158 1.12 19.08 -21.71
CA LYS A 158 2.45 18.49 -21.68
C LYS A 158 2.47 17.20 -20.88
N THR A 159 3.26 16.26 -21.36
CA THR A 159 3.54 15.00 -20.68
C THR A 159 4.94 15.03 -20.09
N PHE A 160 5.07 14.50 -18.87
CA PHE A 160 6.33 14.39 -18.15
C PHE A 160 6.59 12.93 -17.81
N ALA A 161 7.78 12.43 -18.12
CA ALA A 161 8.21 11.13 -17.62
C ALA A 161 8.39 11.22 -16.10
N ILE A 162 7.91 10.18 -15.41
CA ILE A 162 8.21 9.94 -13.99
C ILE A 162 8.84 8.57 -13.84
N ARG A 163 9.95 8.48 -13.11
CA ARG A 163 10.65 7.23 -12.81
C ARG A 163 11.25 7.31 -11.42
N GLY A 164 11.19 6.23 -10.66
CA GLY A 164 11.74 6.24 -9.31
C GLY A 164 11.91 4.88 -8.68
N GLU A 165 12.53 4.92 -7.50
CA GLU A 165 12.72 3.81 -6.58
C GLU A 165 12.15 4.20 -5.22
N PHE A 166 11.72 3.18 -4.46
CA PHE A 166 11.13 3.41 -3.17
C PHE A 166 11.43 2.30 -2.16
N ARG A 167 11.40 2.70 -0.90
CA ARG A 167 11.17 1.87 0.28
C ARG A 167 9.99 2.50 1.03
N ALA A 168 8.86 1.82 1.04
CA ALA A 168 7.66 2.28 1.72
C ALA A 168 7.50 1.50 3.02
N VAL A 169 7.26 2.19 4.14
CA VAL A 169 6.96 1.54 5.42
C VAL A 169 5.53 1.04 5.39
N LEU A 170 5.34 -0.26 5.60
CA LEU A 170 4.04 -0.90 5.64
C LEU A 170 3.30 -0.51 6.90
N ARG A 171 2.18 0.19 6.73
CA ARG A 171 1.17 0.37 7.76
C ARG A 171 0.20 -0.80 7.69
N ILE A 172 0.25 -1.63 8.72
CA ILE A 172 -0.76 -2.67 8.93
C ILE A 172 -1.98 -1.92 9.49
N ASN A 173 -3.10 -1.94 8.77
CA ASN A 173 -4.38 -1.59 9.37
C ASN A 173 -4.70 -2.71 10.37
N ILE A 174 -4.50 -2.43 11.66
CA ILE A 174 -4.93 -3.27 12.78
C ILE A 174 -6.36 -2.86 13.15
#